data_AF-A0A949EM62-F1
#
_entry.id   AF-A0A949EM62-F1
#
_cell.length_a   1.000
_cell.length_b   1.000
_cell.length_c   1.000
_cell.angle_alpha   90.00
_cell.angle_beta   90.00
_cell.angle_gamma   90.00
#
_symmetry.space_group_name_H-M   'P 1'
#
loop_
_entity.id
_entity.type
_entity.pdbx_description
1 polymer ?
#
loop_
_entity_poly.entity_id
_entity_poly.type
_entity_poly.pdbx_seq_one_letter_code
_entity_poly.pdbx_strand_id
1 'polypeptide(L)'
;MRDGGVNHRKILYSYPKLKKEIATANDGKSQEITFDFVDCGWDSSFEFFAIPTFLPFSPFGKNHFYFSIYNEIIGGKENGRRVDRIAIHELSHICWYQKIELAHKELGFKLNSATNYYLKEAFATIIGECEEFLKVNSGFSPTNYNTSLLRVNSDGEEIGFVDFFRRFFNKEREKGFGFDTILRGVLKIGCGIQGELDKKWSLWNKYGDDLDKLSKSGYQSPVVITCKTMGFDGKRQKSA
;
A
#
# COMPACT_ATOMS: atom_id res chain seq x y z
N MET A 1 30.30 26.92 7.74
CA MET A 1 29.10 27.03 6.88
C MET A 1 29.02 25.73 6.11
N ARG A 2 28.04 24.86 6.42
CA ARG A 2 27.81 23.63 5.66
C ARG A 2 26.76 23.96 4.62
N ASP A 3 27.10 23.83 3.34
CA ASP A 3 26.14 23.92 2.25
C ASP A 3 25.03 22.90 2.48
N GLY A 4 23.81 23.41 2.59
CA GLY A 4 22.59 22.62 2.62
C GLY A 4 22.38 22.01 1.24
N GLY A 5 22.91 20.81 1.02
CA GLY A 5 22.56 20.01 -0.14
C GLY A 5 21.07 19.72 -0.11
N VAL A 6 20.32 20.35 -1.00
CA VAL A 6 18.92 20.00 -1.25
C VAL A 6 18.94 18.59 -1.83
N ASN A 7 18.47 17.61 -1.05
CA ASN A 7 18.24 16.25 -1.52
C ASN A 7 17.14 16.30 -2.58
N HIS A 8 17.52 16.39 -3.85
CA HIS A 8 16.57 16.39 -4.96
C HIS A 8 15.98 14.98 -5.14
N ARG A 9 14.83 14.73 -4.50
CA ARG A 9 13.97 13.56 -4.76
C ARG A 9 13.33 13.75 -6.15
N LYS A 10 13.79 13.01 -7.17
CA LYS A 10 13.29 13.19 -8.56
C LYS A 10 12.87 11.87 -9.17
N ILE A 11 11.57 11.71 -9.42
CA ILE A 11 11.05 10.63 -10.26
C ILE A 11 11.23 11.03 -11.74
N LEU A 12 11.89 10.19 -12.52
CA LEU A 12 12.14 10.42 -13.95
C LEU A 12 11.13 9.64 -14.80
N TYR A 13 10.19 10.37 -15.39
CA TYR A 13 9.19 9.81 -16.30
C TYR A 13 9.76 9.69 -17.71
N SER A 14 9.75 8.46 -18.26
CA SER A 14 10.28 8.16 -19.59
C SER A 14 9.32 8.51 -20.74
N TYR A 15 8.04 8.70 -20.44
CA TYR A 15 7.00 8.99 -21.44
C TYR A 15 6.61 10.49 -21.40
N PRO A 16 6.72 11.24 -22.52
CA PRO A 16 6.54 12.70 -22.52
C PRO A 16 5.16 13.19 -22.05
N LYS A 17 4.08 12.44 -22.34
CA LYS A 17 2.71 12.77 -21.90
C LYS A 17 2.55 12.55 -20.38
N LEU A 18 3.09 11.43 -19.88
CA LEU A 18 3.19 11.08 -18.45
C LEU A 18 4.02 12.11 -17.67
N LYS A 19 5.16 12.52 -18.24
CA LYS A 19 6.04 13.54 -17.69
C LYS A 19 5.32 14.87 -17.60
N LYS A 20 4.50 15.23 -18.59
CA LYS A 20 3.66 16.42 -18.55
C LYS A 20 2.58 16.27 -17.48
N GLU A 21 1.76 15.24 -17.52
CA GLU A 21 0.63 15.02 -16.59
C GLU A 21 1.08 14.91 -15.12
N ILE A 22 2.16 14.20 -14.80
CA ILE A 22 2.64 14.05 -13.42
C ILE A 22 3.50 15.24 -12.98
N ALA A 23 4.32 15.85 -13.85
CA ALA A 23 5.01 17.09 -13.48
C ALA A 23 4.03 18.26 -13.30
N THR A 24 2.87 18.23 -13.96
CA THR A 24 1.79 19.20 -13.73
C THR A 24 0.85 18.81 -12.57
N ALA A 25 0.75 17.52 -12.23
CA ALA A 25 -0.04 17.06 -11.09
C ALA A 25 0.74 17.27 -9.79
N ASN A 26 0.58 18.45 -9.21
CA ASN A 26 1.02 18.82 -7.86
C ASN A 26 2.53 18.92 -7.61
N ASP A 27 3.36 19.12 -8.65
CA ASP A 27 4.78 19.47 -8.50
C ASP A 27 5.59 18.50 -7.60
N GLY A 28 5.26 17.20 -7.64
CA GLY A 28 5.94 16.18 -6.83
C GLY A 28 5.44 16.03 -5.37
N LYS A 29 4.53 16.89 -4.89
CA LYS A 29 4.01 16.85 -3.50
C LYS A 29 3.42 15.51 -3.08
N SER A 30 2.71 14.83 -4.00
CA SER A 30 2.15 13.50 -3.74
C SER A 30 3.22 12.45 -3.39
N GLN A 31 4.41 12.57 -4.00
CA GLN A 31 5.54 11.66 -3.75
C GLN A 31 6.18 11.97 -2.40
N GLU A 32 6.37 13.26 -2.10
CA GLU A 32 6.87 13.72 -0.79
C GLU A 32 5.95 13.23 0.34
N ILE A 33 4.64 13.41 0.20
CA ILE A 33 3.64 12.89 1.16
C ILE A 33 3.79 11.38 1.33
N THR A 34 3.95 10.63 0.24
CA THR A 34 4.14 9.17 0.32
C THR A 34 5.38 8.82 1.12
N PHE A 35 6.51 9.49 0.87
CA PHE A 35 7.77 9.24 1.58
C PHE A 35 7.72 9.65 3.05
N ASP A 36 7.09 10.79 3.33
CA ASP A 36 6.92 11.29 4.69
C ASP A 36 5.94 10.41 5.47
N PHE A 37 4.93 9.84 4.81
CA PHE A 37 4.00 8.89 5.42
C PHE A 37 4.70 7.62 5.92
N VAL A 38 5.66 7.10 5.15
CA VAL A 38 6.41 5.88 5.47
C VAL A 38 7.70 6.12 6.26
N ASP A 39 7.93 7.37 6.71
CA ASP A 39 9.17 7.81 7.36
C ASP A 39 10.42 7.29 6.60
N CYS A 40 10.40 7.35 5.26
CA CYS A 40 11.54 6.94 4.43
C CYS A 40 12.51 8.12 4.28
N GLY A 41 13.54 8.15 5.13
CA GLY A 41 14.76 8.89 4.83
C GLY A 41 15.53 8.18 3.73
N TRP A 42 15.46 8.69 2.49
CA TRP A 42 16.35 8.22 1.44
C TRP A 42 17.68 8.97 1.56
N ASP A 43 18.74 8.27 1.92
CA ASP A 43 20.12 8.81 1.92
C ASP A 43 20.71 8.89 0.50
N SER A 44 19.98 8.44 -0.53
CA SER A 44 20.41 8.47 -1.93
C SER A 44 19.26 8.81 -2.87
N SER A 45 19.58 9.48 -3.98
CA SER A 45 18.64 9.74 -5.07
C SER A 45 18.10 8.42 -5.62
N PHE A 46 16.78 8.23 -5.59
CA PHE A 46 16.12 7.08 -6.19
C PHE A 46 15.43 7.50 -7.49
N GLU A 47 15.82 6.86 -8.60
CA GLU A 47 15.17 7.04 -9.89
C GLU A 47 14.14 5.95 -10.13
N PHE A 48 12.93 6.37 -10.44
CA PHE A 48 11.81 5.47 -10.74
C PHE A 48 11.27 5.72 -12.14
N PHE A 49 11.07 4.65 -12.92
CA PHE A 49 10.65 4.71 -14.32
C PHE A 49 9.19 4.28 -14.49
N ALA A 50 8.33 5.18 -14.94
CA ALA A 50 7.01 4.80 -15.46
C ALA A 50 7.12 4.51 -16.96
N ILE A 51 6.70 3.31 -17.38
CA ILE A 51 6.76 2.80 -18.75
C ILE A 51 5.33 2.47 -19.19
N PRO A 52 4.76 3.07 -20.24
CA PRO A 52 3.42 2.67 -20.70
C PRO A 52 3.42 1.23 -21.23
N THR A 53 2.33 0.51 -21.03
CA THR A 53 2.12 -0.86 -21.52
C THR A 53 0.71 -1.07 -22.07
N PHE A 54 0.59 -1.96 -23.05
CA PHE A 54 -0.70 -2.42 -23.58
C PHE A 54 -1.29 -3.58 -22.79
N LEU A 55 -0.64 -4.03 -21.71
CA LEU A 55 -1.23 -5.01 -20.80
C LEU A 55 -2.48 -4.41 -20.14
N PRO A 56 -3.54 -5.18 -19.86
CA PRO A 56 -4.74 -4.68 -19.18
C PRO A 56 -4.53 -4.44 -17.67
N PHE A 57 -3.34 -4.76 -17.17
CA PHE A 57 -2.88 -4.56 -15.81
C PHE A 57 -1.53 -3.84 -15.82
N SER A 58 -1.13 -3.32 -14.66
CA SER A 58 0.04 -2.47 -14.53
C SER A 58 1.12 -3.17 -13.69
N PRO A 59 1.99 -4.00 -14.28
CA PRO A 59 3.00 -4.73 -13.50
C PRO A 59 4.08 -3.81 -12.92
N PHE A 60 4.69 -4.24 -11.82
CA PHE A 60 5.81 -3.53 -11.18
C PHE A 60 7.04 -4.45 -11.04
N GLY A 61 8.23 -3.85 -11.07
CA GLY A 61 9.48 -4.57 -10.86
C GLY A 61 10.66 -3.64 -10.57
N LYS A 62 11.49 -3.97 -9.57
CA LYS A 62 12.68 -3.18 -9.17
C LYS A 62 12.35 -1.68 -9.03
N ASN A 63 12.85 -0.86 -9.95
CA ASN A 63 12.70 0.59 -10.02
C ASN A 63 11.87 1.05 -11.22
N HIS A 64 11.04 0.16 -11.79
CA HIS A 64 10.13 0.49 -12.88
C HIS A 64 8.70 0.02 -12.61
N PHE A 65 7.76 0.78 -13.15
CA PHE A 65 6.33 0.50 -13.13
C PHE A 65 5.80 0.58 -14.55
N TYR A 66 5.02 -0.42 -14.95
CA TYR A 66 4.39 -0.46 -16.25
C TYR A 66 2.95 0.08 -16.16
N PHE A 67 2.68 1.23 -16.75
CA PHE A 67 1.36 1.87 -16.73
C PHE A 67 0.47 1.34 -17.87
N SER A 68 -0.61 0.63 -17.55
CA SER A 68 -1.58 0.18 -18.56
C SER A 68 -2.28 1.35 -19.24
N ILE A 69 -2.03 1.54 -20.54
CA ILE A 69 -2.77 2.46 -21.42
C ILE A 69 -3.86 1.72 -22.23
N TYR A 70 -4.01 0.42 -22.05
CA TYR A 70 -4.94 -0.43 -22.81
C TYR A 70 -6.37 0.11 -22.80
N ASN A 71 -6.88 0.49 -21.63
CA ASN A 71 -8.25 0.99 -21.48
C ASN A 71 -8.42 2.41 -22.05
N GLU A 72 -7.35 3.22 -22.11
CA GLU A 72 -7.38 4.54 -22.76
C GLU A 72 -7.46 4.40 -24.27
N ILE A 73 -6.77 3.41 -24.84
CA ILE A 73 -6.76 3.15 -26.28
C ILE A 73 -8.08 2.53 -26.74
N ILE A 74 -8.57 1.51 -26.04
CA ILE A 74 -9.77 0.77 -26.45
C ILE A 74 -11.06 1.48 -26.03
N GLY A 75 -11.05 2.18 -24.90
CA GLY A 75 -12.23 2.85 -24.35
C GLY A 75 -12.59 4.17 -25.04
N GLY A 76 -11.71 4.72 -25.90
CA GLY A 76 -11.97 5.95 -26.66
C GLY A 76 -12.23 7.21 -25.82
N LYS A 77 -12.07 7.13 -24.50
CA LYS A 77 -12.24 8.23 -23.54
C LYS A 77 -11.01 8.28 -22.65
N GLU A 78 -10.61 9.49 -22.27
CA GLU A 78 -9.78 9.70 -21.09
C GLU A 78 -10.52 9.08 -19.91
N ASN A 79 -10.18 7.84 -19.58
CA ASN A 79 -10.60 7.28 -18.31
C ASN A 79 -9.94 8.18 -17.28
N GLY A 80 -10.72 8.85 -16.44
CA GLY A 80 -10.22 9.69 -15.34
C GLY A 80 -9.38 8.92 -14.29
N ARG A 81 -8.86 7.75 -14.63
CA ARG A 81 -7.76 7.06 -13.95
C ARG A 81 -6.56 7.97 -13.97
N ARG A 82 -6.38 8.66 -12.85
CA ARG A 82 -5.24 9.54 -12.70
C ARG A 82 -3.98 8.71 -12.53
N VAL A 83 -3.08 8.86 -13.48
CA VAL A 83 -1.82 8.16 -13.54
C VAL A 83 -0.99 8.38 -12.27
N ASP A 84 -1.03 9.58 -11.70
CA ASP A 84 -0.33 9.91 -10.46
C ASP A 84 -0.78 9.03 -9.28
N ARG A 85 -2.06 8.70 -9.14
CA ARG A 85 -2.56 7.78 -8.10
C ARG A 85 -2.05 6.37 -8.28
N ILE A 86 -2.00 5.91 -9.51
CA ILE A 86 -1.44 4.60 -9.84
C ILE A 86 0.06 4.59 -9.53
N ALA A 87 0.80 5.61 -9.96
CA ALA A 87 2.21 5.75 -9.64
C ALA A 87 2.47 5.76 -8.12
N ILE A 88 1.59 6.39 -7.33
CA ILE A 88 1.71 6.44 -5.86
C ILE A 88 1.37 5.10 -5.20
N HIS A 89 0.33 4.40 -5.66
CA HIS A 89 0.02 3.05 -5.21
C HIS A 89 1.23 2.13 -5.39
N GLU A 90 1.90 2.23 -6.53
CA GLU A 90 3.06 1.41 -6.88
C GLU A 90 4.32 1.85 -6.14
N LEU A 91 4.51 3.16 -5.96
CA LEU A 91 5.57 3.69 -5.11
C LEU A 91 5.42 3.20 -3.65
N SER A 92 4.19 3.11 -3.17
CA SER A 92 3.89 2.59 -1.83
C SER A 92 4.31 1.13 -1.69
N HIS A 93 4.17 0.32 -2.75
CA HIS A 93 4.68 -1.05 -2.76
C HIS A 93 6.21 -1.13 -2.66
N ILE A 94 6.92 -0.21 -3.30
CA ILE A 94 8.39 -0.15 -3.20
C ILE A 94 8.80 0.17 -1.78
N CYS A 95 8.21 1.21 -1.19
CA CYS A 95 8.43 1.58 0.19
C CYS A 95 8.11 0.43 1.15
N TRP A 96 7.02 -0.30 0.91
CA TRP A 96 6.66 -1.50 1.65
C TRP A 96 7.78 -2.54 1.61
N TYR A 97 8.27 -2.92 0.43
CA TYR A 97 9.30 -3.95 0.29
C TYR A 97 10.64 -3.54 0.90
N GLN A 98 11.00 -2.25 0.86
CA GLN A 98 12.21 -1.77 1.52
C GLN A 98 12.14 -1.87 3.03
N LYS A 99 10.98 -1.53 3.62
CA LYS A 99 10.81 -1.50 5.07
C LYS A 99 10.56 -2.90 5.64
N ILE A 100 9.84 -3.77 4.92
CA ILE A 100 9.47 -5.09 5.42
C ILE A 100 10.67 -6.03 5.57
N GLU A 101 11.70 -5.92 4.72
CA GLU A 101 12.88 -6.78 4.81
C GLU A 101 13.64 -6.57 6.14
N LEU A 102 13.81 -5.31 6.55
CA LEU A 102 14.41 -4.95 7.82
C LEU A 102 13.55 -5.45 8.99
N ALA A 103 12.23 -5.20 8.93
CA ALA A 103 11.32 -5.62 9.99
C ALA A 103 11.24 -7.16 10.14
N HIS A 104 11.23 -7.92 9.04
CA HIS A 104 11.29 -9.38 9.07
C HIS A 104 12.57 -9.90 9.75
N LYS A 105 13.72 -9.27 9.45
CA LYS A 105 15.00 -9.64 10.06
C LYS A 105 14.98 -9.44 11.57
N GLU A 106 14.42 -8.33 12.04
CA GLU A 106 14.32 -8.03 13.47
C GLU A 106 13.30 -8.90 14.21
N LEU A 107 12.16 -9.20 13.57
CA LEU A 107 11.09 -9.99 14.18
C LEU A 107 11.36 -11.49 14.18
N GLY A 108 12.32 -11.97 13.39
CA GLY A 108 12.68 -13.39 13.32
C GLY A 108 11.65 -14.27 12.60
N PHE A 109 10.71 -13.67 11.86
CA PHE A 109 9.74 -14.39 11.03
C PHE A 109 9.49 -13.67 9.70
N LYS A 110 8.90 -14.39 8.75
CA LYS A 110 8.43 -13.84 7.47
C LYS A 110 6.95 -14.16 7.27
N LEU A 111 6.23 -13.23 6.66
CA LEU A 111 4.87 -13.47 6.20
C LEU A 111 4.85 -14.42 5.00
N ASN A 112 3.80 -15.22 4.88
CA ASN A 112 3.49 -15.93 3.63
C ASN A 112 3.11 -14.95 2.50
N SER A 113 3.10 -15.44 1.26
CA SER A 113 2.86 -14.61 0.07
C SER A 113 1.48 -13.95 0.07
N ALA A 114 0.43 -14.65 0.50
CA ALA A 114 -0.93 -14.08 0.53
C ALA A 114 -1.05 -12.93 1.54
N THR A 115 -0.48 -13.11 2.73
CA THR A 115 -0.53 -12.08 3.77
C THR A 115 0.28 -10.87 3.38
N ASN A 116 1.49 -11.09 2.83
CA ASN A 116 2.30 -9.99 2.31
C ASN A 116 1.57 -9.24 1.19
N TYR A 117 0.88 -9.94 0.29
CA TYR A 117 0.04 -9.33 -0.75
C TYR A 117 -1.04 -8.43 -0.12
N TYR A 118 -1.92 -8.98 0.73
CA TYR A 118 -3.05 -8.22 1.26
C TYR A 118 -2.62 -7.01 2.08
N LEU A 119 -1.57 -7.14 2.89
CA LEU A 119 -1.06 -6.02 3.68
C LEU A 119 -0.42 -4.93 2.81
N LYS A 120 0.38 -5.31 1.81
CA LYS A 120 0.95 -4.38 0.83
C LYS A 120 -0.15 -3.58 0.11
N GLU A 121 -1.21 -4.24 -0.33
CA GLU A 121 -2.36 -3.62 -1.00
C GLU A 121 -3.13 -2.68 -0.06
N ALA A 122 -3.36 -3.11 1.18
CA ALA A 122 -4.03 -2.30 2.18
C ALA A 122 -3.21 -1.03 2.49
N PHE A 123 -1.89 -1.15 2.65
CA PHE A 123 -1.02 0.00 2.93
C PHE A 123 -0.94 0.99 1.77
N ALA A 124 -0.85 0.51 0.53
CA ALA A 124 -0.91 1.38 -0.64
C ALA A 124 -2.22 2.18 -0.69
N THR A 125 -3.34 1.55 -0.30
CA THR A 125 -4.63 2.22 -0.18
C THR A 125 -4.63 3.26 0.94
N ILE A 126 -4.13 2.91 2.13
CA ILE A 126 -4.05 3.81 3.29
C ILE A 126 -3.22 5.07 2.95
N ILE A 127 -2.08 4.91 2.28
CA ILE A 127 -1.24 6.04 1.83
C ILE A 127 -1.98 6.91 0.81
N GLY A 128 -2.60 6.29 -0.20
CA GLY A 128 -3.35 6.99 -1.25
C GLY A 128 -4.65 7.65 -0.78
N GLU A 129 -5.01 7.47 0.49
CA GLU A 129 -6.21 8.03 1.12
C GLU A 129 -5.91 8.82 2.40
N CYS A 130 -4.64 9.06 2.73
CA CYS A 130 -4.31 9.92 3.86
C CYS A 130 -4.73 11.37 3.56
N GLU A 131 -5.04 12.14 4.61
CA GLU A 131 -5.61 13.47 4.46
C GLU A 131 -4.69 14.41 3.65
N GLU A 132 -3.38 14.34 3.91
CA GLU A 132 -2.35 15.08 3.20
C GLU A 132 -2.37 14.75 1.71
N PHE A 133 -2.49 13.47 1.36
CA PHE A 133 -2.57 13.02 -0.02
C PHE A 133 -3.85 13.51 -0.69
N LEU A 134 -4.99 13.37 -0.03
CA LEU A 134 -6.29 13.78 -0.57
C LEU A 134 -6.39 15.30 -0.77
N LYS A 135 -5.71 16.10 0.04
CA LYS A 135 -5.62 17.58 -0.11
C LYS A 135 -4.98 17.99 -1.43
N VAL A 136 -3.95 17.28 -1.88
CA VAL A 136 -3.28 17.57 -3.16
C VAL A 136 -3.87 16.76 -4.31
N ASN A 137 -4.43 15.59 -4.01
CA ASN A 137 -4.86 14.62 -4.99
C ASN A 137 -6.25 14.11 -4.60
N SER A 138 -7.32 14.81 -4.99
CA SER A 138 -8.70 14.40 -4.74
C SER A 138 -9.18 13.28 -5.70
N GLY A 139 -10.10 12.43 -5.25
CA GLY A 139 -10.68 11.33 -6.06
C GLY A 139 -10.50 9.91 -5.48
N PHE A 140 -10.83 8.90 -6.29
CA PHE A 140 -10.85 7.48 -5.93
C PHE A 140 -9.44 6.86 -5.88
N SER A 141 -9.11 6.13 -4.80
CA SER A 141 -7.85 5.38 -4.68
C SER A 141 -8.01 4.01 -5.33
N PRO A 142 -7.07 3.54 -6.17
CA PRO A 142 -7.13 2.20 -6.73
C PRO A 142 -6.95 1.17 -5.60
N THR A 143 -8.06 0.60 -5.15
CA THR A 143 -8.07 -0.55 -4.24
C THR A 143 -8.27 -1.82 -5.07
N ASN A 144 -7.40 -2.81 -4.87
CA ASN A 144 -7.58 -4.12 -5.49
C ASN A 144 -8.90 -4.76 -5.03
N TYR A 145 -9.69 -5.25 -5.99
CA TYR A 145 -11.08 -5.64 -5.73
C TYR A 145 -11.18 -6.75 -4.67
N ASN A 146 -10.27 -7.73 -4.70
CA ASN A 146 -10.20 -8.78 -3.69
C ASN A 146 -9.95 -8.25 -2.28
N THR A 147 -9.02 -7.31 -2.11
CA THR A 147 -8.74 -6.67 -0.83
C THR A 147 -9.93 -5.84 -0.34
N SER A 148 -10.66 -5.19 -1.26
CA SER A 148 -11.85 -4.39 -0.90
C SER A 148 -13.02 -5.23 -0.36
N LEU A 149 -13.10 -6.50 -0.75
CA LEU A 149 -14.12 -7.44 -0.31
C LEU A 149 -13.76 -8.15 1.01
N LEU A 150 -12.52 -8.04 1.50
CA LEU A 150 -12.12 -8.68 2.74
C LEU A 150 -12.72 -7.99 3.96
N ARG A 151 -13.23 -8.80 4.88
CA ARG A 151 -13.77 -8.39 6.17
C ARG A 151 -12.92 -8.93 7.30
N VAL A 152 -12.90 -8.19 8.41
CA VAL A 152 -12.23 -8.53 9.66
C VAL A 152 -13.25 -8.41 10.77
N ASN A 153 -13.23 -9.33 11.72
CA ASN A 153 -13.91 -9.17 13.00
C ASN A 153 -12.85 -8.83 14.05
N SER A 154 -12.91 -7.62 14.59
CA SER A 154 -12.06 -7.18 15.70
C SER A 154 -12.94 -6.85 16.88
N ASP A 155 -12.77 -7.59 17.98
CA ASP A 155 -13.50 -7.37 19.24
C ASP A 155 -15.03 -7.30 19.07
N GLY A 156 -15.59 -8.10 18.14
CA GLY A 156 -17.02 -8.16 17.87
C GLY A 156 -17.53 -7.18 16.82
N GLU A 157 -16.71 -6.25 16.33
CA GLU A 157 -17.05 -5.36 15.22
C GLU A 157 -16.57 -5.96 13.89
N GLU A 158 -17.47 -6.09 12.92
CA GLU A 158 -17.12 -6.41 11.53
C GLU A 158 -16.75 -5.13 10.77
N ILE A 159 -15.56 -5.11 10.19
CA ILE A 159 -14.99 -3.96 9.49
C ILE A 159 -14.25 -4.41 8.22
N GLY A 160 -14.12 -3.53 7.23
CA GLY A 160 -13.28 -3.78 6.06
C GLY A 160 -11.81 -3.98 6.46
N PHE A 161 -11.11 -4.88 5.76
CA PHE A 161 -9.70 -5.19 6.06
C PHE A 161 -8.80 -3.94 5.99
N VAL A 162 -8.95 -3.12 4.95
CA VAL A 162 -8.21 -1.86 4.80
C VAL A 162 -8.57 -0.89 5.93
N ASP A 163 -9.85 -0.78 6.27
CA ASP A 163 -10.33 0.13 7.31
C ASP A 163 -9.80 -0.26 8.69
N PHE A 164 -9.71 -1.56 8.99
CA PHE A 164 -9.09 -2.07 10.21
C PHE A 164 -7.63 -1.60 10.33
N PHE A 165 -6.81 -1.83 9.30
CA PHE A 165 -5.41 -1.41 9.34
C PHE A 165 -5.26 0.11 9.30
N ARG A 166 -6.17 0.86 8.67
CA ARG A 166 -6.21 2.32 8.74
C ARG A 166 -6.44 2.81 10.17
N ARG A 167 -7.45 2.25 10.86
CA ARG A 167 -7.74 2.58 12.27
C ARG A 167 -6.56 2.23 13.17
N PHE A 168 -5.95 1.06 12.99
CA PHE A 168 -4.74 0.66 13.72
C PHE A 168 -3.60 1.67 13.49
N PHE A 169 -3.29 1.98 12.23
CA PHE A 169 -2.22 2.89 11.86
C PHE A 169 -2.41 4.28 12.50
N ASN A 170 -3.59 4.88 12.34
CA ASN A 170 -3.89 6.20 12.89
C ASN A 170 -3.80 6.21 14.41
N LYS A 171 -4.36 5.20 15.08
CA LYS A 171 -4.28 5.06 16.53
C LYS A 171 -2.85 4.97 17.05
N GLU A 172 -1.97 4.24 16.35
CA GLU A 172 -0.56 4.16 16.76
C GLU A 172 0.22 5.45 16.42
N ARG A 173 -0.10 6.15 15.32
CA ARG A 173 0.46 7.48 15.02
C ARG A 173 0.07 8.51 16.07
N GLU A 174 -1.18 8.52 16.53
CA GLU A 174 -1.67 9.40 17.61
C GLU A 174 -0.90 9.19 18.93
N LYS A 175 -0.37 7.98 19.17
CA LYS A 175 0.51 7.69 20.32
C LYS A 175 1.96 8.15 20.11
N GLY A 176 2.30 8.67 18.93
CA GLY A 176 3.63 9.13 18.57
C GLY A 176 4.56 8.04 18.03
N PHE A 177 4.04 6.88 17.62
CA PHE A 177 4.88 5.85 17.01
C PHE A 177 5.21 6.18 15.55
N GLY A 178 6.49 6.03 15.19
CA GLY A 178 6.95 6.10 13.79
C GLY A 178 6.54 4.86 12.98
N PHE A 179 6.59 5.00 11.65
CA PHE A 179 6.15 3.99 10.68
C PHE A 179 6.77 2.62 10.95
N ASP A 180 8.07 2.53 11.21
CA ASP A 180 8.75 1.25 11.43
C ASP A 180 8.20 0.49 12.66
N THR A 181 7.80 1.21 13.69
CA THR A 181 7.19 0.61 14.90
C THR A 181 5.77 0.14 14.59
N ILE A 182 5.00 0.93 13.84
CA ILE A 182 3.64 0.57 13.43
C ILE A 182 3.67 -0.63 12.47
N LEU A 183 4.58 -0.64 11.50
CA LEU A 183 4.80 -1.72 10.56
C LEU A 183 5.06 -3.04 11.30
N ARG A 184 5.92 -3.03 12.32
CA ARG A 184 6.15 -4.23 13.15
C ARG A 184 4.87 -4.74 13.83
N GLY A 185 3.98 -3.84 14.27
CA GLY A 185 2.65 -4.21 14.77
C GLY A 185 1.78 -4.87 13.70
N VAL A 186 1.73 -4.25 12.51
CA VAL A 186 1.00 -4.79 11.35
C VAL A 186 1.50 -6.17 10.97
N LEU A 187 2.82 -6.39 10.92
CA LEU A 187 3.40 -7.68 10.57
C LEU A 187 3.10 -8.75 11.62
N LYS A 188 3.07 -8.41 12.92
CA LYS A 188 2.66 -9.34 13.97
C LYS A 188 1.19 -9.75 13.83
N ILE A 189 0.31 -8.77 13.60
CA ILE A 189 -1.11 -9.04 13.34
C ILE A 189 -1.25 -9.95 12.11
N GLY A 190 -0.59 -9.59 11.00
CA GLY A 190 -0.55 -10.36 9.77
C GLY A 190 -0.09 -11.80 9.98
N CYS A 191 1.03 -11.99 10.68
CA CYS A 191 1.56 -13.31 11.01
C CYS A 191 0.53 -14.16 11.78
N GLY A 192 -0.20 -13.56 12.71
CA GLY A 192 -1.22 -14.26 13.48
C GLY A 192 -2.48 -14.63 12.69
N ILE A 193 -2.74 -14.00 11.54
CA ILE A 193 -3.89 -14.30 10.67
C ILE A 193 -3.51 -14.96 9.34
N GLN A 194 -2.24 -15.28 9.13
CA GLN A 194 -1.74 -15.64 7.81
C GLN A 194 -2.36 -16.91 7.21
N GLY A 195 -2.77 -17.86 8.05
CA GLY A 195 -3.46 -19.09 7.62
C GLY A 195 -4.88 -18.81 7.12
N GLU A 196 -5.59 -17.84 7.69
CA GLU A 196 -6.90 -17.42 7.19
C GLU A 196 -6.76 -16.66 5.87
N LEU A 197 -5.76 -15.78 5.75
CA LEU A 197 -5.50 -15.06 4.51
C LEU A 197 -5.09 -15.98 3.36
N ASP A 198 -4.33 -17.06 3.62
CA ASP A 198 -4.03 -18.09 2.61
C ASP A 198 -5.30 -18.80 2.11
N LYS A 199 -6.26 -19.09 3.01
CA LYS A 199 -7.55 -19.64 2.61
C LYS A 199 -8.31 -18.65 1.73
N LYS A 200 -8.35 -17.37 2.11
CA LYS A 200 -8.99 -16.31 1.30
C LYS A 200 -8.34 -16.22 -0.08
N TRP A 201 -7.01 -16.23 -0.15
CA TRP A 201 -6.28 -16.22 -1.41
C TRP A 201 -6.61 -17.43 -2.30
N SER A 202 -6.70 -18.62 -1.70
CA SER A 202 -7.07 -19.84 -2.43
C SER A 202 -8.49 -19.77 -2.99
N LEU A 203 -9.43 -19.23 -2.23
CA LEU A 203 -10.82 -19.00 -2.69
C LEU A 203 -10.88 -17.96 -3.81
N TRP A 204 -10.15 -16.85 -3.67
CA TRP A 204 -10.06 -15.82 -4.69
C TRP A 204 -9.51 -16.38 -6.01
N ASN A 205 -8.40 -17.12 -5.97
CA ASN A 205 -7.82 -17.70 -7.19
C ASN A 205 -8.74 -18.73 -7.85
N LYS A 206 -9.65 -19.34 -7.09
CA LYS A 206 -10.58 -20.35 -7.60
C LYS A 206 -11.89 -19.74 -8.15
N TYR A 207 -12.38 -18.66 -7.54
CA TYR A 207 -13.72 -18.12 -7.80
C TYR A 207 -13.74 -16.60 -8.04
N GLY A 208 -12.60 -15.91 -8.11
CA GLY A 208 -12.51 -14.45 -8.18
C GLY A 208 -13.22 -13.83 -9.40
N ASP A 209 -13.35 -14.59 -10.49
CA ASP A 209 -14.08 -14.19 -11.70
C ASP A 209 -15.60 -14.46 -11.63
N ASP A 210 -16.08 -15.13 -10.57
CA ASP A 210 -17.49 -15.50 -10.36
C ASP A 210 -17.93 -15.12 -8.94
N LEU A 211 -18.48 -13.91 -8.80
CA LEU A 211 -18.82 -13.34 -7.49
C LEU A 211 -19.90 -14.13 -6.74
N ASP A 212 -20.81 -14.78 -7.45
CA ASP A 212 -21.85 -15.60 -6.84
C ASP A 212 -21.23 -16.84 -6.18
N LYS A 213 -20.28 -17.50 -6.86
CA LYS A 213 -19.53 -18.62 -6.26
C LYS A 213 -18.62 -18.14 -5.13
N LEU A 214 -17.96 -17.00 -5.29
CA LEU A 214 -17.07 -16.43 -4.28
C LEU A 214 -17.81 -16.07 -2.99
N SER A 215 -19.02 -15.50 -3.11
CA SER A 215 -19.88 -15.21 -1.96
C SER A 215 -20.27 -16.49 -1.22
N LYS A 216 -20.71 -17.52 -1.96
CA LYS A 216 -21.09 -18.83 -1.40
C LYS A 216 -19.91 -19.62 -0.81
N SER A 217 -18.68 -19.31 -1.20
CA SER A 217 -17.49 -20.02 -0.71
C SER A 217 -17.01 -19.56 0.68
N GLY A 218 -17.66 -18.56 1.28
CA GLY A 218 -17.23 -17.98 2.55
C GLY A 218 -16.03 -17.04 2.42
N TYR A 219 -15.73 -16.51 1.22
CA TYR A 219 -14.66 -15.52 1.05
C TYR A 219 -14.91 -14.26 1.89
N GLN A 220 -16.17 -13.81 1.95
CA GLN A 220 -16.54 -12.61 2.71
C GLN A 220 -16.68 -12.85 4.22
N SER A 221 -16.61 -14.10 4.70
CA SER A 221 -16.63 -14.38 6.13
C SER A 221 -15.46 -13.67 6.83
N PRO A 222 -15.67 -12.96 7.93
CA PRO A 222 -14.64 -12.11 8.49
C PRO A 222 -13.46 -12.90 9.06
N VAL A 223 -12.25 -12.40 8.83
CA VAL A 223 -11.03 -12.90 9.49
C VAL A 223 -11.04 -12.41 10.94
N VAL A 224 -10.95 -13.31 11.91
CA VAL A 224 -11.00 -12.94 13.33
C VAL A 224 -9.62 -12.48 13.80
N ILE A 225 -9.55 -11.25 14.33
CA ILE A 225 -8.36 -10.70 14.98
C ILE A 225 -8.65 -10.60 16.47
N THR A 226 -7.76 -11.14 17.30
CA THR A 226 -7.91 -11.14 18.76
C THR A 226 -6.80 -10.32 19.41
N CYS A 227 -6.99 -9.88 20.65
CA CYS A 227 -5.93 -9.18 21.41
C CYS A 227 -4.61 -9.96 21.49
N LYS A 228 -4.63 -11.30 21.48
CA LYS A 228 -3.40 -12.13 21.42
C LYS A 228 -2.61 -11.89 20.13
N THR A 229 -3.31 -11.60 19.03
CA THR A 229 -2.74 -11.32 17.72
C THR A 229 -2.05 -9.95 17.67
N MET A 230 -2.39 -9.02 18.58
CA MET A 230 -1.88 -7.64 18.53
C MET A 230 -0.49 -7.44 19.15
N GLY A 231 0.01 -8.36 20.00
CA GLY A 231 1.43 -8.49 20.38
C GLY A 231 2.22 -7.21 20.72
N PHE A 232 1.53 -6.17 21.20
CA PHE A 232 2.08 -4.84 21.45
C PHE A 232 2.24 -4.65 22.97
N ASP A 233 3.30 -5.24 23.53
CA ASP A 233 3.75 -4.84 24.85
C ASP A 233 4.30 -3.42 24.72
N GLY A 234 3.49 -2.43 25.10
CA GLY A 234 3.75 -0.99 24.98
C GLY A 234 4.90 -0.45 25.82
N LYS A 235 6.03 -1.15 25.91
CA LYS A 235 7.26 -0.62 26.49
C LYS A 235 7.79 0.44 25.52
N ARG A 236 7.52 1.71 25.84
CA ARG A 236 8.25 2.86 25.29
C ARG A 236 9.74 2.55 25.39
N GLN A 237 10.41 2.28 24.26
CA GLN A 237 11.84 2.45 24.21
C GLN A 237 12.08 3.95 24.35
N LYS A 238 12.51 4.38 25.53
CA LYS A 238 13.09 5.70 25.71
C LYS A 238 14.32 5.73 24.81
N SER A 239 14.28 6.56 23.78
CA SER A 239 15.45 6.97 23.03
C SER A 239 16.48 7.53 24.01
N ALA A 240 17.65 6.87 24.06
CA ALA A 240 18.86 7.39 24.69
C ALA A 240 19.47 8.47 23.80
#